data_AF-A0AA40TH85-F1
#
_entry.id   AF-A0AA40TH85-F1
#
_cell.length_a   1.000
_cell.length_b   1.000
_cell.length_c   1.000
_cell.angle_alpha   90.00
_cell.angle_beta   90.00
_cell.angle_gamma   90.00
#
_symmetry.space_group_name_H-M   'P 1'
#
loop_
_entity.id
_entity.type
_entity.pdbx_description
1 polymer ?
#
loop_
_entity_poly.entity_id
_entity_poly.type
_entity_poly.pdbx_seq_one_letter_code
_entity_poly.pdbx_strand_id
1 'polypeptide(L)'
;MQGDLSTPELQETLTPVYPTTEGVKQATLRKLTDQALDLLDTCAIAELLPPELLQGMMSLPEALRTLHRPPPSLQLSDLETGQHPAQRRLILEELLAHNLSMLALRAGAQRFHAQPLSANNALKDKLLAALPFKPTGAQARVTAEIERD
;
A
#
# COMPACT_ATOMS: atom_id res chain seq x y z
N MET A 1 -36.16 -5.74 45.90
CA MET A 1 -35.11 -4.85 45.38
C MET A 1 -35.17 -4.93 43.87
N GLN A 2 -35.49 -3.80 43.22
CA GLN A 2 -35.53 -3.66 41.77
C GLN A 2 -34.17 -4.03 41.16
N GLY A 3 -34.19 -4.88 40.13
CA GLY A 3 -33.04 -5.11 39.28
C GLY A 3 -32.71 -3.83 38.55
N ASP A 4 -31.47 -3.39 38.69
CA ASP A 4 -30.93 -2.24 37.99
C ASP A 4 -30.99 -2.51 36.48
N LEU A 5 -31.94 -1.85 35.80
CA LEU A 5 -32.16 -1.91 34.35
C LEU A 5 -31.25 -0.91 33.60
N SER A 6 -30.10 -0.58 34.18
CA SER A 6 -29.07 0.19 33.49
C SER A 6 -28.59 -0.59 32.26
N THR A 7 -29.18 -0.30 31.10
CA THR A 7 -28.62 -0.70 29.80
C THR A 7 -27.17 -0.23 29.76
N PRO A 8 -26.19 -1.14 29.60
CA PRO A 8 -24.80 -0.73 29.51
C PRO A 8 -24.65 0.24 28.33
N GLU A 9 -24.02 1.39 28.57
CA GLU A 9 -23.72 2.36 27.52
C GLU A 9 -22.88 1.66 26.45
N LEU A 10 -23.42 1.59 25.23
CA LEU A 10 -22.74 0.97 24.10
C LEU A 10 -21.64 1.92 23.61
N GLN A 11 -20.48 1.36 23.27
CA GLN A 11 -19.38 2.18 22.75
C GLN A 11 -19.73 2.79 21.38
N GLU A 12 -19.40 4.06 21.20
CA GLU A 12 -19.58 4.84 19.97
C GLU A 12 -18.60 4.45 18.84
N THR A 13 -17.78 3.41 19.02
CA THR A 13 -16.83 2.92 18.02
C THR A 13 -16.60 1.42 18.17
N LEU A 14 -16.33 0.71 17.07
CA LEU A 14 -15.89 -0.68 17.15
C LEU A 14 -14.50 -0.76 17.79
N THR A 15 -14.23 -1.82 18.57
CA THR A 15 -12.96 -1.96 19.29
C THR A 15 -11.83 -2.40 18.34
N PRO A 16 -10.79 -1.57 18.11
CA PRO A 16 -9.67 -1.96 17.27
C PRO A 16 -8.77 -3.01 17.96
N VAL A 17 -8.19 -3.88 17.13
CA VAL A 17 -7.22 -4.91 17.54
C VAL A 17 -5.89 -4.62 16.83
N TYR A 18 -4.85 -4.33 17.60
CA TYR A 18 -3.52 -4.04 17.06
C TYR A 18 -2.57 -5.23 17.23
N PRO A 19 -1.62 -5.47 16.31
CA PRO A 19 -0.56 -6.44 16.55
C PRO A 19 0.24 -6.08 17.82
N THR A 20 0.49 -7.05 18.70
CA THR A 20 1.20 -6.84 19.97
C THR A 20 2.54 -7.56 19.98
N THR A 21 3.52 -7.01 20.69
CA THR A 21 4.79 -7.65 21.04
C THR A 21 4.86 -7.92 22.55
N GLU A 22 5.83 -8.72 23.00
CA GLU A 22 6.03 -8.97 24.44
C GLU A 22 6.16 -7.65 25.22
N GLY A 23 5.49 -7.58 26.38
CA GLY A 23 5.46 -6.37 27.22
C GLY A 23 4.48 -5.28 26.78
N VAL A 24 3.88 -5.35 25.58
CA VAL A 24 2.94 -4.34 25.07
C VAL A 24 1.52 -4.90 24.99
N LYS A 25 0.61 -4.36 25.82
CA LYS A 25 -0.80 -4.78 25.89
C LYS A 25 -1.69 -3.97 24.95
N GLN A 26 -2.80 -4.56 24.50
CA GLN A 26 -3.84 -3.89 23.69
C GLN A 26 -4.32 -2.56 24.30
N ALA A 27 -4.54 -2.52 25.61
CA ALA A 27 -4.99 -1.30 26.30
C ALA A 27 -3.96 -0.16 26.19
N THR A 28 -2.66 -0.49 26.25
CA THR A 28 -1.59 0.48 26.06
C THR A 28 -1.58 1.01 24.64
N LEU A 29 -1.68 0.14 23.63
CA LEU A 29 -1.73 0.54 22.21
C LEU A 29 -2.97 1.39 21.91
N ARG A 30 -4.14 1.03 22.43
CA ARG A 30 -5.35 1.85 22.29
C ARG A 30 -5.15 3.24 22.90
N LYS A 31 -4.65 3.32 24.13
CA LYS A 31 -4.35 4.61 24.78
C LYS A 31 -3.35 5.46 23.99
N LEU A 32 -2.30 4.86 23.42
CA LEU A 32 -1.32 5.57 22.60
C LEU A 32 -1.93 6.05 21.28
N THR A 33 -2.76 5.23 20.63
CA THR A 33 -3.46 5.64 19.40
C THR A 33 -4.51 6.71 19.68
N ASP A 34 -5.20 6.69 20.83
CA ASP A 34 -6.09 7.80 21.25
C ASP A 34 -5.29 9.11 21.32
N GLN A 35 -4.17 9.11 22.05
CA GLN A 35 -3.31 10.29 22.14
C GLN A 35 -2.80 10.77 20.78
N ALA A 36 -2.42 9.85 19.90
CA ALA A 36 -1.97 10.20 18.55
C ALA A 36 -3.09 10.83 17.73
N LEU A 37 -4.33 10.31 17.81
CA LEU A 37 -5.49 10.88 17.13
C LEU A 37 -5.88 12.24 17.71
N ASP A 38 -5.76 12.46 19.02
CA ASP A 38 -5.99 13.76 19.65
C ASP A 38 -4.96 14.79 19.17
N LEU A 39 -3.70 14.37 19.00
CA LEU A 39 -2.65 15.23 18.47
C LEU A 39 -2.93 15.67 17.03
N LEU A 40 -3.67 14.90 16.22
CA LEU A 40 -4.02 15.33 14.86
C LEU A 40 -4.90 16.59 14.81
N ASP A 41 -5.62 16.91 15.89
CA ASP A 41 -6.42 18.15 15.97
C ASP A 41 -5.57 19.40 16.20
N THR A 42 -4.41 19.23 16.85
CA THR A 42 -3.54 20.35 17.25
C THR A 42 -2.27 20.44 16.41
N CYS A 43 -1.85 19.32 15.84
CA CYS A 43 -0.67 19.18 15.00
C CYS A 43 -1.09 18.64 13.63
N ALA A 44 -1.37 19.54 12.69
CA ALA A 44 -1.71 19.15 11.33
C ALA A 44 -0.57 18.37 10.68
N ILE A 45 -0.89 17.20 10.10
CA ILE A 45 0.03 16.48 9.22
C ILE A 45 0.10 17.25 7.90
N ALA A 46 1.31 17.38 7.35
CA ALA A 46 1.49 17.97 6.03
C ALA A 46 0.74 17.13 4.98
N GLU A 47 -0.15 17.77 4.23
CA GLU A 47 -0.80 17.16 3.09
C GLU A 47 0.21 17.11 1.93
N LEU A 48 0.59 15.90 1.53
CA LEU A 48 1.61 15.64 0.52
C LEU A 48 1.02 15.55 -0.89
N LEU A 49 -0.26 15.21 -1.00
CA LEU A 49 -0.90 15.15 -2.29
C LEU A 49 -1.22 16.56 -2.80
N PRO A 50 -0.98 16.83 -4.09
CA PRO A 50 -1.35 18.10 -4.69
C PRO A 50 -2.89 18.25 -4.71
N PRO A 51 -3.43 19.47 -4.59
CA PRO A 51 -4.88 19.72 -4.47
C PRO A 51 -5.74 19.09 -5.58
N GLU A 52 -5.17 18.94 -6.78
CA GLU A 52 -5.85 18.36 -7.93
C GLU A 52 -6.16 16.86 -7.72
N LEU A 53 -5.34 16.15 -6.95
CA LEU A 53 -5.55 14.74 -6.62
C LEU A 53 -6.47 14.54 -5.41
N LEU A 54 -6.71 15.59 -4.60
CA LEU A 54 -7.54 15.52 -3.40
C LEU A 54 -9.04 15.63 -3.70
N GLN A 55 -9.43 16.02 -4.91
CA GLN A 55 -10.84 16.26 -5.24
C GLN A 55 -11.70 15.01 -5.00
N GLY A 56 -12.68 15.13 -4.09
CA GLY A 56 -13.59 14.03 -3.72
C GLY A 56 -12.99 12.99 -2.79
N MET A 57 -11.76 13.18 -2.31
CA MET A 57 -11.14 12.30 -1.32
C MET A 57 -11.42 12.78 0.11
N MET A 58 -11.51 11.83 1.02
CA MET A 58 -11.49 12.08 2.46
C MET A 58 -10.14 12.69 2.87
N SER A 59 -10.15 13.63 3.81
CA SER A 59 -8.88 14.19 4.31
C SER A 59 -8.06 13.14 5.05
N LEU A 60 -6.74 13.30 5.10
CA LEU A 60 -5.87 12.35 5.79
C LEU A 60 -6.22 12.19 7.29
N PRO A 61 -6.46 13.26 8.08
CA PRO A 61 -6.85 13.12 9.48
C PRO A 61 -8.19 12.38 9.68
N GLU A 62 -9.18 12.64 8.82
CA GLU A 62 -10.47 11.95 8.86
C GLU A 62 -10.32 10.47 8.50
N ALA A 63 -9.50 10.15 7.50
CA ALA A 63 -9.22 8.78 7.10
C ALA A 63 -8.56 7.99 8.24
N LEU A 64 -7.52 8.56 8.86
CA LEU A 64 -6.83 7.95 10.00
C LEU A 64 -7.78 7.73 11.18
N ARG A 65 -8.59 8.74 11.55
CA ARG A 65 -9.60 8.59 12.61
C ARG A 65 -10.60 7.49 12.28
N THR A 66 -11.14 7.48 11.08
CA THR A 66 -12.16 6.50 10.67
C THR A 66 -11.63 5.08 10.74
N LEU A 67 -10.38 4.83 10.35
CA LEU A 67 -9.78 3.50 10.38
C LEU A 67 -9.39 3.03 11.78
N HIS A 68 -8.95 3.95 12.64
CA HIS A 68 -8.58 3.62 14.01
C HIS A 68 -9.79 3.61 14.97
N ARG A 69 -10.83 4.40 14.69
CA ARG A 69 -12.05 4.57 15.49
C ARG A 69 -13.29 4.46 14.57
N PRO A 70 -13.51 3.31 13.90
CA PRO A 70 -14.65 3.15 13.00
C PRO A 70 -15.96 3.24 13.78
N PRO A 71 -16.92 4.08 13.34
CA PRO A 71 -18.21 4.19 14.02
C PRO A 71 -19.00 2.87 13.86
N PRO A 72 -19.97 2.57 14.74
CA PRO A 72 -20.68 1.30 14.72
C PRO A 72 -21.57 1.14 13.49
N SER A 73 -21.95 2.26 12.87
CA SER A 73 -22.71 2.32 11.62
C SER A 73 -21.87 2.02 10.37
N LEU A 74 -20.54 1.98 10.50
CA LEU A 74 -19.65 1.69 9.39
C LEU A 74 -19.79 0.21 8.98
N GLN A 75 -19.98 -0.02 7.69
CA GLN A 75 -20.03 -1.37 7.14
C GLN A 75 -18.63 -1.98 7.10
N LEU A 76 -18.35 -2.93 8.01
CA LEU A 76 -17.05 -3.60 8.07
C LEU A 76 -16.67 -4.29 6.75
N SER A 77 -17.65 -4.77 5.98
CA SER A 77 -17.43 -5.35 4.66
C SER A 77 -16.73 -4.40 3.69
N ASP A 78 -16.98 -3.10 3.80
CA ASP A 78 -16.33 -2.08 2.95
C ASP A 78 -14.86 -1.91 3.32
N LEU A 79 -14.50 -2.12 4.59
CA LEU A 79 -13.11 -2.15 5.04
C LEU A 79 -12.41 -3.47 4.70
N GLU A 80 -13.11 -4.59 4.79
CA GLU A 80 -12.55 -5.91 4.45
C GLU A 80 -12.24 -6.01 2.95
N THR A 81 -13.05 -5.34 2.10
CA THR A 81 -12.90 -5.35 0.64
C THR A 81 -12.06 -4.19 0.09
N GLY A 82 -11.51 -3.31 0.93
CA GLY A 82 -10.70 -2.19 0.45
C GLY A 82 -11.50 -1.06 -0.20
N GLN A 83 -12.82 -1.02 -0.01
CA GLN A 83 -13.72 -0.10 -0.74
C GLN A 83 -13.99 1.20 0.03
N HIS A 84 -13.83 1.19 1.35
CA HIS A 84 -14.10 2.35 2.17
C HIS A 84 -13.20 3.55 1.77
N PRO A 85 -13.73 4.78 1.63
CA PRO A 85 -12.95 5.95 1.21
C PRO A 85 -11.69 6.21 2.04
N ALA A 86 -11.77 6.01 3.37
CA ALA A 86 -10.63 6.14 4.27
C ALA A 86 -9.46 5.18 3.90
N GLN A 87 -9.75 3.92 3.54
CA GLN A 87 -8.72 2.98 3.11
C GLN A 87 -8.18 3.33 1.73
N ARG A 88 -9.07 3.67 0.78
CA ARG A 88 -8.67 4.06 -0.58
C ARG A 88 -7.74 5.27 -0.57
N ARG A 89 -7.98 6.25 0.30
CA ARG A 89 -7.10 7.42 0.50
C ARG A 89 -5.67 7.00 0.85
N LEU A 90 -5.50 6.08 1.83
CA LEU A 90 -4.19 5.61 2.25
C LEU A 90 -3.53 4.69 1.22
N ILE A 91 -4.30 3.78 0.61
CA ILE A 91 -3.81 2.88 -0.46
C ILE A 91 -3.27 3.70 -1.63
N LEU A 92 -4.00 4.74 -2.05
CA LEU A 92 -3.57 5.59 -3.15
C LEU A 92 -2.27 6.32 -2.82
N GLU A 93 -2.16 6.89 -1.62
CA GLU A 93 -0.94 7.59 -1.20
C GLU A 93 0.26 6.65 -1.14
N GLU A 94 0.11 5.47 -0.56
CA GLU A 94 1.18 4.46 -0.48
C GLU A 94 1.62 3.99 -1.87
N LEU A 95 0.67 3.66 -2.76
CA LEU A 95 0.98 3.23 -4.12
C LEU A 95 1.65 4.35 -4.93
N LEU A 96 1.23 5.59 -4.74
CA LEU A 96 1.86 6.74 -5.39
C LEU A 96 3.29 6.94 -4.89
N ALA A 97 3.50 6.94 -3.57
CA ALA A 97 4.82 7.07 -2.96
C ALA A 97 5.76 5.95 -3.41
N HIS A 98 5.26 4.70 -3.45
CA HIS A 98 6.00 3.55 -3.95
C HIS A 98 6.38 3.71 -5.42
N ASN A 99 5.42 4.07 -6.28
CA ASN A 99 5.66 4.23 -7.71
C ASN A 99 6.66 5.37 -8.00
N LEU A 100 6.54 6.50 -7.29
CA LEU A 100 7.49 7.61 -7.40
C LEU A 100 8.90 7.19 -6.96
N SER A 101 9.01 6.40 -5.90
CA SER A 101 10.30 5.85 -5.44
C SER A 101 10.93 4.95 -6.50
N MET A 102 10.15 4.08 -7.13
CA MET A 102 10.61 3.22 -8.22
C MET A 102 11.03 4.01 -9.46
N LEU A 103 10.29 5.07 -9.81
CA LEU A 103 10.66 5.97 -10.91
C LEU A 103 11.95 6.73 -10.61
N ALA A 104 12.14 7.21 -9.38
CA ALA A 104 13.37 7.88 -8.96
C ALA A 104 14.57 6.94 -9.03
N LEU A 105 14.42 5.68 -8.58
CA LEU A 105 15.46 4.64 -8.71
C LEU A 105 15.79 4.36 -10.18
N ARG A 106 14.78 4.22 -11.04
CA ARG A 106 14.97 4.00 -12.49
C ARG A 106 15.68 5.17 -13.14
N ALA A 107 15.27 6.40 -12.85
CA ALA A 107 15.91 7.61 -13.36
C ALA A 107 17.37 7.71 -12.88
N GLY A 108 17.64 7.32 -11.63
CA GLY A 108 18.99 7.20 -11.09
C GLY A 108 19.84 6.17 -11.83
N ALA A 109 19.30 4.98 -12.11
CA ALA A 109 19.99 3.93 -12.84
C ALA A 109 20.29 4.33 -14.29
N GLN A 110 19.34 4.98 -14.98
CA GLN A 110 19.49 5.42 -16.36
C GLN A 110 20.58 6.49 -16.57
N ARG A 111 21.03 7.17 -15.51
CA ARG A 111 22.19 8.08 -15.58
C ARG A 111 23.49 7.35 -15.88
N PHE A 112 23.57 6.06 -15.57
CA PHE A 112 24.71 5.22 -15.88
C PHE A 112 24.48 4.55 -17.23
N HIS A 113 25.05 5.14 -18.29
CA HIS A 113 24.96 4.57 -19.63
C HIS A 113 25.81 3.29 -19.75
N ALA A 114 25.16 2.16 -20.02
CA ALA A 114 25.83 0.94 -20.43
C ALA A 114 26.23 1.03 -21.92
N GLN A 115 27.31 0.36 -22.30
CA GLN A 115 27.65 0.19 -23.71
C GLN A 115 26.68 -0.85 -24.33
N PRO A 116 26.01 -0.53 -25.46
CA PRO A 116 25.11 -1.48 -26.09
C PRO A 116 25.89 -2.68 -26.63
N LEU A 117 25.41 -3.89 -26.36
CA LEU A 117 25.98 -5.10 -26.93
C LEU A 117 25.47 -5.24 -28.37
N SER A 118 26.37 -5.22 -29.35
CA SER A 118 25.98 -5.40 -30.75
C SER A 118 25.42 -6.81 -30.97
N ALA A 119 24.31 -6.91 -31.71
CA ALA A 119 23.69 -8.19 -32.02
C ALA A 119 24.65 -9.08 -32.84
N ASN A 120 25.07 -10.20 -32.25
CA ASN A 120 25.86 -11.23 -32.93
C ASN A 120 25.22 -12.61 -32.72
N ASN A 121 24.57 -13.11 -33.77
CA ASN A 121 23.83 -14.36 -33.72
C ASN A 121 24.71 -15.61 -33.93
N ALA A 122 26.00 -15.45 -34.28
CA ALA A 122 26.83 -16.59 -34.70
C ALA A 122 26.98 -17.67 -33.62
N LEU A 123 27.17 -17.29 -32.35
CA LEU A 123 27.25 -18.24 -31.24
C LEU A 123 25.87 -18.74 -30.82
N LYS A 124 24.84 -17.89 -30.91
CA LYS A 124 23.44 -18.24 -30.63
C LYS A 124 22.96 -19.35 -31.57
N ASP A 125 23.18 -19.19 -32.86
CA ASP A 125 22.76 -20.14 -33.89
C ASP A 125 23.52 -21.47 -33.76
N LYS A 126 24.83 -21.43 -33.45
CA LYS A 126 25.62 -22.63 -33.15
C LYS A 126 25.10 -23.39 -31.94
N LEU A 127 24.76 -22.68 -30.86
CA LEU A 127 24.18 -23.29 -29.67
C LEU A 127 22.83 -23.94 -29.98
N LEU A 128 21.93 -23.20 -30.63
CA LEU A 128 20.59 -23.70 -30.99
C LEU A 128 20.66 -24.94 -31.90
N ALA A 129 21.62 -24.98 -32.83
CA ALA A 129 21.83 -26.14 -33.69
C ALA A 129 22.39 -27.37 -32.94
N ALA A 130 23.08 -27.17 -31.82
CA ALA A 130 23.65 -28.25 -31.00
C ALA A 130 22.67 -28.86 -29.99
N LEU A 131 21.50 -28.23 -29.76
CA LEU A 131 20.52 -28.72 -28.80
C LEU A 131 19.69 -29.87 -29.37
N PRO A 132 19.40 -30.94 -28.60
CA PRO A 132 18.58 -32.06 -29.05
C PRO A 132 17.07 -31.74 -29.05
N PHE A 133 16.69 -30.47 -28.94
CA PHE A 133 15.31 -29.99 -28.91
C PHE A 133 15.23 -28.58 -29.52
N LYS A 134 14.01 -28.18 -29.91
CA LYS A 134 13.72 -26.82 -30.36
C LYS A 134 13.20 -25.99 -29.18
N PRO A 135 13.60 -24.70 -29.05
CA PRO A 135 13.00 -23.81 -28.07
C PRO A 135 11.49 -23.72 -28.26
N THR A 136 10.77 -23.55 -27.16
CA THR A 136 9.33 -23.30 -27.21
C THR A 136 9.05 -21.89 -27.75
N GLY A 137 7.83 -21.65 -28.24
CA GLY A 137 7.43 -20.31 -28.68
C GLY A 137 7.57 -19.24 -27.58
N ALA A 138 7.38 -19.62 -26.31
CA ALA A 138 7.59 -18.73 -25.19
C ALA A 138 9.07 -18.35 -25.02
N GLN A 139 9.99 -19.32 -25.12
CA GLN A 139 11.43 -19.08 -25.04
C GLN A 139 11.91 -18.19 -26.19
N ALA A 140 11.49 -18.47 -27.43
CA ALA A 140 11.86 -17.66 -28.59
C ALA A 140 11.38 -16.20 -28.46
N ARG A 141 10.15 -15.99 -27.96
CA ARG A 141 9.59 -14.65 -27.74
C ARG A 141 10.37 -13.87 -26.68
N VAL A 142 10.67 -14.49 -25.54
CA VAL A 142 11.41 -13.83 -24.44
C VAL A 142 12.83 -13.48 -24.89
N THR A 143 13.53 -14.38 -25.58
CA THR A 143 14.88 -14.07 -26.10
C THR A 143 14.84 -12.89 -27.08
N ALA A 144 13.86 -12.85 -27.97
CA ALA A 144 13.71 -11.73 -28.91
C ALA A 144 13.32 -10.40 -28.24
N GLU A 145 12.69 -10.43 -27.07
CA GLU A 145 12.42 -9.24 -26.25
C GLU A 145 13.70 -8.71 -25.60
N ILE A 146 14.49 -9.59 -24.98
CA ILE A 146 15.78 -9.24 -24.35
C ILE A 146 16.78 -8.69 -25.38
N GLU A 147 16.82 -9.24 -26.60
CA GLU A 147 17.71 -8.75 -27.66
C GLU A 147 17.36 -7.33 -28.16
N ARG A 148 16.18 -6.80 -27.79
CA ARG A 148 15.69 -5.47 -28.21
C ARG A 148 15.67 -4.43 -27.07
N ASP A 149 15.92 -4.85 -25.83
CA ASP A 149 16.03 -4.00 -24.64
C ASP A 149 17.49 -3.53 -24.46
#